data_AF-A0A9X1QHB1-F1
#
_entry.id   AF-A0A9X1QHB1-F1
#
_cell.length_a   1.000
_cell.length_b   1.000
_cell.length_c   1.000
_cell.angle_alpha   90.00
_cell.angle_beta   90.00
_cell.angle_gamma   90.00
#
_symmetry.space_group_name_H-M   'P 1'
#
loop_
_entity.id
_entity.type
_entity.pdbx_description
1 polymer ?
#
loop_
_entity_poly.entity_id
_entity_poly.type
_entity_poly.pdbx_seq_one_letter_code
_entity_poly.pdbx_strand_id
1 'polypeptide(L)'
;MRKWINHYEKSGSLGLLPQYNQVYSSDFKHEAVLAYRTKSLSLAECCLKYGIPSQSTLLGWSRQFERAGINGFNNARGRPSKMTKKTTF
;
A
#
# COMPACT_ATOMS: atom_id res chain seq x y z
N MET A 1 26.44 7.71 3.02
CA MET A 1 25.53 8.56 2.21
C MET A 1 24.31 8.98 3.01
N ARG A 2 23.99 10.28 2.98
CA ARG A 2 23.04 10.98 3.86
C ARG A 2 21.60 10.94 3.31
N LYS A 3 20.98 9.75 3.27
CA LYS A 3 19.60 9.57 2.76
C LYS A 3 18.56 10.41 3.53
N TRP A 4 18.79 10.65 4.82
CA TRP A 4 17.91 11.42 5.69
C TRP A 4 17.86 12.93 5.36
N ILE A 5 18.97 13.52 4.89
CA ILE A 5 19.02 14.94 4.53
C ILE A 5 18.14 15.21 3.31
N ASN A 6 18.27 14.35 2.29
CA ASN A 6 17.49 14.49 1.05
C ASN A 6 15.98 14.26 1.29
N HIS A 7 15.62 13.47 2.32
CA HIS A 7 14.23 13.33 2.76
C HIS A 7 13.73 14.58 3.48
N TYR A 8 14.55 15.18 4.33
CA TYR A 8 14.22 16.41 5.02
C TYR A 8 14.06 17.61 4.07
N GLU A 9 14.95 17.77 3.09
CA GLU A 9 14.85 18.86 2.10
C GLU A 9 13.59 18.75 1.23
N LYS A 10 13.14 17.52 0.91
CA LYS A 10 11.96 17.30 0.06
C LYS A 10 10.64 17.29 0.81
N SER A 11 10.62 16.84 2.06
CA SER A 11 9.38 16.57 2.81
C SER A 11 9.33 17.27 4.17
N GLY A 12 10.32 18.09 4.53
CA GLY A 12 10.39 18.78 5.81
C GLY A 12 10.40 17.81 7.00
N SER A 13 9.74 18.18 8.09
CA SER A 13 9.59 17.33 9.29
C SER A 13 8.85 16.01 9.01
N LEU A 14 7.96 15.96 8.01
CA LEU A 14 7.28 14.73 7.59
C LEU A 14 8.23 13.70 6.96
N GLY A 15 9.35 14.16 6.38
CA GLY A 15 10.40 13.30 5.86
C GLY A 15 11.22 12.58 6.93
N LEU A 16 11.15 13.04 8.19
CA LEU A 16 11.83 12.45 9.34
C LEU A 16 10.92 11.49 10.13
N LEU A 17 9.60 11.53 9.87
CA LEU A 17 8.68 10.61 10.52
C LEU A 17 8.88 9.18 9.97
N PRO A 18 8.70 8.16 10.83
CA PRO A 18 8.71 6.78 10.38
C PRO A 18 7.57 6.54 9.38
N GLN A 19 7.91 6.40 8.11
CA GLN A 19 6.97 6.03 7.04
C GLN A 19 6.75 4.50 6.96
N TYR A 20 7.30 3.73 7.90
CA TYR A 20 7.05 2.30 8.03
C TYR A 20 5.69 2.06 8.73
N ASN A 21 4.97 1.01 8.34
CA ASN A 21 3.63 0.64 8.84
C ASN A 21 2.47 1.57 8.46
N GLN A 22 2.56 2.28 7.32
CA GLN A 22 1.39 2.94 6.74
C GLN A 22 0.26 1.92 6.48
N VAL A 23 -0.89 2.13 7.14
CA VAL A 23 -2.08 1.30 6.94
C VAL A 23 -2.91 1.95 5.83
N TYR A 24 -2.89 1.32 4.66
CA TYR A 24 -3.71 1.74 3.53
C TYR A 24 -5.01 0.93 3.47
N SER A 25 -6.14 1.61 3.28
CA SER A 25 -7.43 0.96 3.02
C SER A 25 -7.40 0.18 1.70
N SER A 26 -8.29 -0.81 1.56
CA SER A 26 -8.44 -1.58 0.32
C SER A 26 -8.77 -0.67 -0.87
N ASP A 27 -9.66 0.31 -0.67
CA ASP A 27 -10.07 1.25 -1.72
C ASP A 27 -8.92 2.14 -2.16
N PHE A 28 -8.10 2.62 -1.21
CA PHE A 28 -6.91 3.41 -1.52
C PHE A 28 -5.90 2.62 -2.36
N LYS A 29 -5.61 1.37 -1.98
CA LYS A 29 -4.72 0.49 -2.75
C LYS A 29 -5.26 0.25 -4.16
N HIS A 30 -6.56 0.04 -4.27
CA HIS A 30 -7.22 -0.17 -5.54
C HIS A 30 -7.12 1.05 -6.44
N GLU A 31 -7.41 2.25 -5.92
CA GLU A 31 -7.29 3.49 -6.68
C GLU A 31 -5.85 3.72 -7.17
N ALA A 32 -4.85 3.49 -6.30
CA ALA A 32 -3.44 3.64 -6.66
C ALA A 32 -3.02 2.67 -7.79
N VAL A 33 -3.46 1.41 -7.72
CA VAL A 33 -3.18 0.39 -8.75
C VAL A 33 -3.93 0.69 -10.05
N LEU A 34 -5.20 1.13 -9.95
CA LEU A 34 -5.96 1.55 -11.13
C LEU A 34 -5.30 2.74 -11.79
N ALA A 35 -4.87 3.76 -11.04
CA ALA A 35 -4.20 4.92 -11.60
C ALA A 35 -2.90 4.53 -12.32
N TYR A 36 -2.13 3.59 -11.78
CA TYR A 36 -0.95 3.02 -12.45
C TYR A 36 -1.30 2.26 -13.75
N ARG A 37 -2.42 1.53 -13.77
CA ARG A 37 -2.82 0.72 -14.93
C ARG A 37 -3.60 1.49 -16.01
N THR A 38 -4.37 2.50 -15.61
CA THR A 38 -5.27 3.27 -16.50
C THR A 38 -4.64 4.57 -16.97
N LYS A 39 -3.64 5.11 -16.25
CA LYS A 39 -2.89 6.29 -16.67
C LYS A 39 -1.45 5.89 -16.92
N SER A 40 -0.88 6.43 -17.99
CA SER A 40 0.50 6.25 -18.47
C SER A 40 1.61 6.71 -17.51
N LEU A 41 1.34 6.78 -16.20
CA LEU A 41 2.26 7.25 -15.18
C LEU A 41 3.22 6.14 -14.79
N SER A 42 4.48 6.51 -14.58
CA SER A 42 5.47 5.56 -14.07
C SER A 42 5.19 5.19 -12.61
N LEU A 43 5.71 4.04 -12.16
CA LEU A 43 5.64 3.64 -10.75
C LEU A 43 6.15 4.74 -9.80
N ALA A 44 7.17 5.50 -10.23
CA ALA A 44 7.72 6.61 -9.47
C ALA A 44 6.70 7.73 -9.26
N GLU A 45 6.02 8.14 -10.34
CA GLU A 45 5.03 9.22 -10.28
C GLU A 45 3.80 8.82 -9.50
N CYS A 46 3.32 7.57 -9.65
CA CYS A 46 2.25 7.05 -8.80
C CYS A 46 2.66 7.04 -7.33
N CYS A 47 3.89 6.64 -7.00
CA CYS A 47 4.36 6.68 -5.62
C CYS A 47 4.41 8.10 -5.06
N LEU A 48 4.88 9.07 -5.84
CA LEU A 48 4.90 10.47 -5.43
C LEU A 48 3.48 11.03 -5.23
N LYS A 49 2.57 10.75 -6.17
CA LYS A 49 1.19 11.24 -6.11
C LYS A 49 0.39 10.66 -4.93
N TYR A 50 0.56 9.37 -4.66
CA TYR A 50 -0.15 8.66 -3.58
C TYR A 50 0.63 8.64 -2.26
N GLY A 51 1.79 9.31 -2.17
CA GLY A 51 2.62 9.33 -0.96
C GLY A 51 3.11 7.94 -0.54
N ILE A 52 3.33 7.04 -1.50
CA ILE A 52 3.82 5.69 -1.24
C ILE A 52 5.34 5.75 -1.15
N PRO A 53 5.96 5.34 -0.02
CA PRO A 53 7.40 5.47 0.19
C PRO A 53 8.25 4.62 -0.75
N SER A 54 7.68 3.55 -1.31
CA SER A 54 8.42 2.62 -2.16
C SER A 54 7.61 2.15 -3.37
N GLN A 55 8.25 2.18 -4.54
CA GLN A 55 7.73 1.57 -5.77
C GLN A 55 7.45 0.07 -5.61
N SER A 56 8.23 -0.62 -4.78
CA SER A 56 8.04 -2.05 -4.50
C SER A 56 6.69 -2.33 -3.83
N THR A 57 6.18 -1.40 -3.02
CA THR A 57 4.86 -1.48 -2.39
C THR A 57 3.75 -1.44 -3.44
N LEU A 58 3.80 -0.47 -4.35
CA LEU A 58 2.83 -0.34 -5.44
C LEU A 58 2.88 -1.54 -6.39
N LEU A 59 4.07 -2.02 -6.72
CA LEU A 59 4.26 -3.21 -7.55
C LEU A 59 3.64 -4.47 -6.91
N GLY A 60 3.83 -4.62 -5.59
CA GLY A 60 3.21 -5.69 -4.82
C GLY A 60 1.69 -5.64 -4.84
N TRP A 61 1.11 -4.44 -4.78
CA TRP A 61 -0.34 -4.26 -4.91
C TRP A 61 -0.85 -4.57 -6.31
N SER A 62 -0.14 -4.15 -7.36
CA SER A 62 -0.50 -4.50 -8.75
C SER A 62 -0.56 -6.01 -8.95
N ARG A 63 0.44 -6.75 -8.43
CA ARG A 63 0.46 -8.22 -8.49
C ARG A 63 -0.67 -8.87 -7.69
N GLN A 64 -1.02 -8.32 -6.53
CA GLN A 64 -2.17 -8.81 -5.75
C GLN A 64 -3.49 -8.59 -6.49
N PHE A 65 -3.64 -7.41 -7.09
CA PHE A 65 -4.80 -7.06 -7.90
C PHE A 65 -4.94 -7.96 -9.14
N GLU A 66 -3.84 -8.29 -9.82
CA GLU A 66 -3.84 -9.24 -10.94
C GLU A 66 -4.30 -10.64 -10.54
N ARG A 67 -3.96 -11.09 -9.33
CA ARG A 67 -4.24 -12.46 -8.87
C ARG A 67 -5.64 -12.62 -8.28
N ALA A 68 -6.14 -11.60 -7.57
CA ALA A 68 -7.35 -11.70 -6.75
C ALA A 68 -8.26 -10.46 -6.81
N GLY A 69 -7.98 -9.50 -7.69
CA GLY A 69 -8.74 -8.25 -7.80
C GLY A 69 -8.74 -7.45 -6.50
N ILE A 70 -9.82 -6.68 -6.28
CA ILE A 70 -10.04 -5.90 -5.04
C ILE A 70 -10.03 -6.80 -3.80
N ASN A 71 -10.57 -8.03 -3.91
CA ASN A 71 -10.62 -8.99 -2.80
C ASN A 71 -9.21 -9.38 -2.31
N GLY A 72 -8.19 -9.26 -3.16
CA GLY A 72 -6.79 -9.47 -2.78
C GLY A 72 -6.29 -8.52 -1.68
N PHE A 73 -6.88 -7.33 -1.56
CA PHE A 73 -6.52 -6.35 -0.53
C PHE A 73 -7.22 -6.58 0.81
N ASN A 74 -8.29 -7.37 0.84
CA ASN A 74 -9.08 -7.66 2.05
C ASN A 74 -8.56 -8.90 2.81
N ASN A 75 -7.39 -9.43 2.45
CA ASN A 75 -6.79 -10.51 3.21
C ASN A 75 -6.27 -9.98 4.54
N ALA A 76 -7.05 -10.17 5.61
CA ALA A 76 -6.56 -10.15 6.97
C ALA A 76 -5.35 -11.09 7.03
N ARG A 77 -4.15 -10.53 7.21
CA ARG A 77 -2.93 -11.33 7.33
C ARG A 77 -3.06 -12.18 8.58
N GLY A 78 -3.32 -13.48 8.41
CA GLY A 78 -3.44 -14.40 9.52
C GLY A 78 -4.06 -15.73 9.10
N ARG A 79 -3.80 -16.76 9.89
CA ARG A 79 -4.49 -18.04 9.77
C ARG A 79 -5.99 -17.80 10.03
N PRO A 80 -6.91 -18.29 9.18
CA PRO A 80 -8.33 -18.23 9.51
C PRO A 80 -8.55 -18.91 10.86
N SER A 81 -9.30 -18.26 11.76
CA SER A 81 -9.57 -18.81 13.08
C SER A 81 -10.36 -20.10 12.93
N LYS A 82 -9.86 -21.19 13.52
CA LYS A 82 -10.48 -22.53 13.48
C LYS A 82 -11.74 -22.62 14.36
N MET A 83 -12.13 -21.54 15.04
CA MET A 83 -13.18 -21.56 16.06
C MET A 83 -14.57 -21.55 15.42
N THR A 84 -15.30 -22.66 15.53
CA THR A 84 -16.74 -22.69 15.30
C THR A 84 -17.43 -21.98 16.46
N LYS A 85 -18.10 -20.86 16.19
CA LYS A 85 -18.92 -20.19 17.21
C LYS A 85 -20.11 -21.11 17.49
N LYS A 86 -20.19 -21.66 18.70
CA LYS A 86 -21.36 -22.44 19.12
C LYS A 86 -22.48 -21.44 19.37
N THR A 87 -23.47 -21.42 18.48
CA THR A 87 -24.73 -20.69 18.69
C THR A 87 -25.53 -21.47 19.73
N THR A 88 -25.60 -20.96 20.95
CA THR A 88 -26.53 -21.46 21.96
C THR A 88 -27.93 -20.96 21.59
N PHE A 89 -28.88 -21.90 21.53
CA PHE A 89 -30.30 -21.66 21.26
C PHE A 89 -30.97 -20.86 22.38
#